data_AF-A0A2U1CFK2-F1
#
_entry.id   AF-A0A2U1CFK2-F1
#
_cell.length_a   1.000
_cell.length_b   1.000
_cell.length_c   1.000
_cell.angle_alpha   90.00
_cell.angle_beta   90.00
_cell.angle_gamma   90.00
#
_symmetry.space_group_name_H-M   'P 1'
#
loop_
_entity.id
_entity.type
_entity.pdbx_description
1 polymer ?
#
loop_
_entity_poly.entity_id
_entity_poly.type
_entity_poly.pdbx_seq_one_letter_code
_entity_poly.pdbx_strand_id
1 'polypeptide(L)'
;MNDRVKELRAALSLTSEAFGARLGVTKAAISKIENGSRSVTDQMVLSICREFNVNEAWLRSGQGSMFRQDSQSVLDRMADEYSLTRRERAVISAFLELDSTDRAAVMRYVDNLVDKLAPTSATVDDATAAGIAAMQDYARMVAEEKEAEERSSTSAG
;
A
#
# COMPACT_ATOMS: atom_id res chain seq x y z
N MET A 1 23.27 7.95 20.14
CA MET A 1 23.22 6.47 19.97
C MET A 1 23.08 5.78 21.33
N ASN A 2 23.89 6.15 22.34
CA ASN A 2 23.76 5.65 23.71
C ASN A 2 22.34 5.77 24.28
N ASP A 3 21.68 6.92 24.10
CA ASP A 3 20.30 7.12 24.53
C ASP A 3 19.31 6.17 23.84
N ARG A 4 19.53 5.86 22.56
CA ARG A 4 18.70 4.91 21.80
C ARG A 4 18.89 3.47 22.28
N VAL A 5 20.07 3.10 22.76
CA VAL A 5 20.27 1.79 23.43
C VAL A 5 19.44 1.72 24.71
N LYS A 6 19.41 2.81 25.49
CA LYS A 6 18.59 2.89 26.70
C LYS A 6 17.09 2.86 26.38
N GLU A 7 16.67 3.61 25.36
CA GLU A 7 15.30 3.64 24.86
C GLU A 7 14.84 2.26 24.41
N LEU A 8 15.65 1.58 23.60
CA LEU A 8 15.40 0.20 23.16
C LEU A 8 15.22 -0.75 24.34
N ARG A 9 16.15 -0.72 25.31
CA ARG A 9 16.06 -1.58 26.50
C ARG A 9 14.75 -1.34 27.26
N ALA A 10 14.36 -0.06 27.40
CA ALA A 10 13.11 0.31 28.07
C ALA A 10 11.87 -0.16 27.28
N ALA A 11 11.87 -0.02 25.96
CA ALA A 11 10.79 -0.51 25.09
C ALA A 11 10.61 -2.04 25.19
N LEU A 12 11.70 -2.78 25.37
CA LEU A 12 11.70 -4.22 25.61
C LEU A 12 11.34 -4.60 27.06
N SER A 13 11.15 -3.63 27.95
CA SER A 13 10.89 -3.83 29.39
C SER A 13 11.94 -4.70 30.09
N LEU A 14 13.21 -4.59 29.66
CA LEU A 14 14.32 -5.37 30.21
C LEU A 14 15.14 -4.58 31.23
N THR A 15 15.64 -5.28 32.24
CA THR A 15 16.70 -4.74 33.13
C THR A 15 18.03 -4.67 32.36
N SER A 16 18.95 -3.79 32.78
CA SER A 16 20.29 -3.71 32.16
C SER A 16 21.07 -5.02 32.27
N GLU A 17 20.76 -5.84 33.28
CA GLU A 17 21.33 -7.17 33.47
C GLU A 17 20.79 -8.17 32.44
N ALA A 18 19.47 -8.26 32.29
CA ALA A 18 18.85 -9.15 31.30
C ALA A 18 19.23 -8.75 29.87
N PHE A 19 19.28 -7.44 29.58
CA PHE A 19 19.69 -6.91 28.28
C PHE A 19 21.16 -7.24 27.99
N GLY A 20 22.06 -7.06 28.96
CA GLY A 20 23.46 -7.42 28.84
C GLY A 20 23.67 -8.92 28.65
N ALA A 21 22.96 -9.76 29.41
CA ALA A 21 23.06 -11.20 29.34
C ALA A 21 22.74 -11.73 27.93
N ARG A 22 21.69 -11.22 27.29
CA ARG A 22 21.33 -11.58 25.90
C ARG A 22 22.38 -11.13 24.87
N LEU A 23 23.10 -10.05 25.15
CA LEU A 23 24.20 -9.55 24.31
C LEU A 23 25.58 -10.15 24.66
N GLY A 24 25.66 -11.04 25.65
CA GLY A 24 26.92 -11.62 26.11
C GLY A 24 27.84 -10.64 26.84
N VAL A 25 27.29 -9.60 27.47
CA VAL A 25 28.05 -8.58 28.22
C VAL A 25 27.49 -8.35 29.62
N THR A 26 28.29 -7.74 30.49
CA THR A 26 27.88 -7.49 31.88
C THR A 26 26.90 -6.32 31.99
N LYS A 27 26.08 -6.32 33.05
CA LYS A 27 25.23 -5.19 33.45
C LYS A 27 26.02 -3.86 33.50
N ALA A 28 27.25 -3.91 34.01
CA ALA A 28 28.13 -2.74 34.11
C ALA A 28 28.52 -2.19 32.73
N ALA A 29 28.75 -3.06 31.74
CA ALA A 29 29.03 -2.63 30.37
C ALA A 29 27.82 -1.91 29.76
N ILE A 30 26.60 -2.45 29.94
CA ILE A 30 25.37 -1.80 29.49
C ILE A 30 25.16 -0.46 30.18
N SER A 31 25.35 -0.37 31.50
CA SER A 31 25.20 0.89 32.23
C SER A 31 26.17 1.98 31.75
N LYS A 32 27.45 1.63 31.50
CA LYS A 32 28.45 2.55 30.93
C LYS A 32 28.09 2.99 29.51
N ILE A 33 27.43 2.14 28.73
CA ILE A 33 26.92 2.52 27.42
C ILE A 33 25.75 3.50 27.61
N GLU A 34 24.71 3.14 28.37
CA GLU A 34 23.50 3.95 28.50
C GLU A 34 23.72 5.33 29.12
N ASN A 35 24.76 5.50 29.94
CA ASN A 35 25.11 6.80 30.53
C ASN A 35 26.13 7.60 29.72
N GLY A 36 26.53 7.11 28.54
CA GLY A 36 27.49 7.78 27.65
C GLY A 36 28.95 7.66 28.06
N SER A 37 29.29 6.98 29.16
CA SER A 37 30.68 6.77 29.59
C SER A 37 31.48 5.89 28.61
N ARG A 38 30.80 5.09 27.80
CA ARG A 38 31.39 4.24 26.76
C ARG A 38 30.60 4.38 25.46
N SER A 39 31.27 4.58 24.34
CA SER A 39 30.64 4.55 23.02
C SER A 39 30.13 3.15 22.66
N VAL A 40 29.06 3.09 21.86
CA VAL A 40 28.60 1.83 21.26
C VAL A 40 29.51 1.51 20.09
N THR A 41 30.09 0.30 20.07
CA THR A 41 30.93 -0.18 18.96
C THR A 41 30.06 -0.73 17.83
N ASP A 42 30.59 -0.81 16.61
CA ASP A 42 29.88 -1.43 15.49
C ASP A 42 29.49 -2.88 15.75
N GLN A 43 30.37 -3.65 16.40
CA GLN A 43 30.06 -5.01 16.81
C GLN A 43 28.86 -5.06 17.76
N MET A 44 28.76 -4.11 18.70
CA MET A 44 27.62 -4.03 19.61
C MET A 44 26.33 -3.64 18.87
N VAL A 45 26.41 -2.72 17.90
CA VAL A 45 25.27 -2.38 17.04
C VAL A 45 24.75 -3.63 16.32
N LEU A 46 25.63 -4.39 15.67
CA LEU A 46 25.25 -5.62 14.96
C LEU A 46 24.66 -6.69 15.90
N SER A 47 25.25 -6.88 17.09
CA SER A 47 24.72 -7.79 18.10
C SER A 47 23.32 -7.38 18.56
N ILE A 48 23.08 -6.09 18.80
CA ILE A 48 21.76 -5.56 19.19
C ILE A 48 20.74 -5.77 18.06
N CYS A 49 21.10 -5.43 16.83
CA CYS A 49 20.22 -5.60 15.66
C CYS A 49 19.81 -7.06 15.47
N ARG A 50 20.75 -8.00 15.61
CA ARG A 50 20.47 -9.44 15.49
C ARG A 50 19.63 -9.98 16.64
N GLU A 51 19.95 -9.63 17.88
CA GLU A 51 19.33 -10.20 19.07
C GLU A 51 17.90 -9.71 19.28
N PHE A 52 17.62 -8.45 18.94
CA PHE A 52 16.35 -7.79 19.25
C PHE A 52 15.56 -7.34 18.01
N ASN A 53 15.95 -7.80 16.81
CA ASN A 53 15.32 -7.43 15.54
C ASN A 53 15.22 -5.90 15.33
N VAL A 54 16.28 -5.18 15.67
CA VAL A 54 16.32 -3.71 15.65
C VAL A 54 16.77 -3.19 14.28
N ASN A 55 16.15 -2.11 13.83
CA ASN A 55 16.56 -1.40 12.62
C ASN A 55 17.87 -0.64 12.88
N GLU A 56 18.93 -0.98 12.14
CA GLU A 56 20.24 -0.37 12.28
C GLU A 56 20.23 1.14 11.98
N ALA A 57 19.46 1.58 10.99
CA ALA A 57 19.32 3.00 10.66
C ALA A 57 18.73 3.78 11.84
N TRP A 58 17.72 3.22 12.50
CA TRP A 58 17.17 3.82 13.70
C TRP A 58 18.20 3.86 14.83
N LEU A 59 18.91 2.77 15.10
CA LEU A 59 19.88 2.72 16.19
C LEU A 59 21.04 3.71 15.97
N ARG A 60 21.53 3.83 14.74
CA ARG A 60 22.65 4.71 14.40
C ARG A 60 22.25 6.18 14.28
N SER A 61 21.24 6.50 13.48
CA SER A 61 20.88 7.88 13.13
C SER A 61 19.53 8.34 13.69
N GLY A 62 18.70 7.43 14.22
CA GLY A 62 17.34 7.73 14.67
C GLY A 62 16.31 7.73 13.54
N GLN A 63 16.68 7.30 12.33
CA GLN A 63 15.79 7.30 11.18
C GLN A 63 14.99 5.99 11.07
N GLY A 64 13.70 6.10 10.76
CA GLY A 64 12.79 4.95 10.62
C GLY A 64 12.28 4.41 11.96
N SER A 65 11.62 3.25 11.91
CA SER A 65 11.08 2.58 13.11
C SER A 65 12.19 1.87 13.90
N MET A 66 12.01 1.75 15.22
CA MET A 66 12.93 1.08 16.15
C MET A 66 13.19 -0.39 15.77
N PHE A 67 12.12 -1.14 15.53
CA PHE A 67 12.21 -2.54 15.10
C PHE A 67 12.17 -2.65 13.58
N ARG A 68 12.84 -3.67 13.04
CA ARG A 68 12.64 -4.06 11.66
C ARG A 68 11.21 -4.55 11.52
N GLN A 69 10.50 -4.01 10.54
CA GLN A 69 9.23 -4.58 10.12
C GLN A 69 9.58 -5.83 9.29
N ASP A 70 9.31 -7.02 9.83
CA ASP A 70 9.28 -8.20 8.97
C ASP A 70 8.04 -8.11 8.07
N SER A 71 8.13 -8.66 6.86
CA SER A 71 7.02 -8.67 5.90
C SER A 71 5.76 -9.31 6.51
N GLN A 72 5.96 -10.28 7.43
CA GLN A 72 4.88 -10.90 8.20
C GLN A 72 4.18 -9.91 9.15
N SER A 73 4.87 -9.10 9.95
CA SER A 73 4.22 -8.08 10.80
C SER A 73 3.58 -6.95 10.03
N VAL A 74 4.03 -6.66 8.80
CA VAL A 74 3.32 -5.74 7.91
C VAL A 74 2.01 -6.38 7.46
N LEU A 75 2.06 -7.63 6.97
CA LEU A 75 0.87 -8.35 6.53
C LEU A 75 -0.10 -8.63 7.68
N ASP A 76 0.38 -8.90 8.89
CA ASP A 76 -0.45 -9.13 10.07
C ASP A 76 -1.18 -7.85 10.47
N ARG A 77 -0.49 -6.70 10.47
CA ARG A 77 -1.14 -5.39 10.70
C ARG A 77 -2.18 -5.08 9.63
N MET A 78 -1.87 -5.30 8.36
CA MET A 78 -2.83 -5.12 7.26
C MET A 78 -4.00 -6.10 7.37
N ALA A 79 -3.75 -7.32 7.82
CA ALA A 79 -4.79 -8.31 8.00
C ALA A 79 -5.77 -7.91 9.09
N ASP A 80 -5.29 -7.32 10.17
CA ASP A 80 -6.15 -6.81 11.23
C ASP A 80 -6.91 -5.55 10.76
N GLU A 81 -6.20 -4.60 10.14
CA GLU A 81 -6.78 -3.32 9.68
C GLU A 81 -7.88 -3.52 8.62
N TYR A 82 -7.63 -4.39 7.63
CA TYR A 82 -8.56 -4.67 6.54
C TYR A 82 -9.40 -5.93 6.76
N SER A 83 -9.32 -6.54 7.95
CA SER A 83 -10.04 -7.78 8.28
C SER A 83 -9.82 -8.91 7.26
N LEU A 84 -8.58 -9.08 6.78
CA LEU A 84 -8.26 -10.08 5.76
C LEU A 84 -8.52 -11.49 6.29
N THR A 85 -9.25 -12.28 5.51
CA THR A 85 -9.48 -13.69 5.75
C THR A 85 -8.16 -14.48 5.68
N ARG A 86 -8.18 -15.70 6.25
CA ARG A 86 -7.04 -16.63 6.15
C ARG A 86 -6.61 -16.89 4.71
N ARG A 87 -7.59 -16.93 3.78
CA ARG A 87 -7.33 -17.16 2.36
C ARG A 87 -6.62 -15.97 1.72
N GLU A 88 -7.11 -14.76 1.96
CA GLU A 88 -6.51 -13.52 1.40
C GLU A 88 -5.08 -13.33 1.90
N ARG A 89 -4.83 -13.54 3.20
CA ARG A 89 -3.48 -13.52 3.76
C ARG A 89 -2.54 -14.51 3.09
N ALA A 90 -2.99 -15.74 2.87
CA ALA A 90 -2.18 -16.78 2.22
C ALA A 90 -1.83 -16.40 0.78
N VAL A 91 -2.78 -15.81 0.04
CA VAL A 91 -2.55 -15.34 -1.34
C VAL A 91 -1.52 -14.22 -1.38
N ILE A 92 -1.65 -13.22 -0.52
CA ILE A 92 -0.73 -12.08 -0.48
C ILE A 92 0.68 -12.55 -0.07
N SER A 93 0.80 -13.41 0.96
CA SER A 93 2.09 -13.98 1.38
C SER A 93 2.76 -14.72 0.23
N ALA A 94 2.03 -15.62 -0.43
CA ALA A 94 2.56 -16.38 -1.56
C ALA A 94 3.01 -15.45 -2.70
N PHE A 95 2.27 -14.37 -2.99
CA PHE A 95 2.64 -13.40 -4.02
C PHE A 95 3.92 -12.63 -3.69
N LEU A 96 4.13 -12.26 -2.43
CA LEU A 96 5.34 -11.56 -1.98
C LEU A 96 6.59 -12.45 -2.01
N GLU A 97 6.42 -13.77 -1.93
CA GLU A 97 7.50 -14.77 -1.99
C GLU A 97 7.94 -15.10 -3.44
N LEU A 98 7.12 -14.80 -4.45
CA LEU A 98 7.45 -15.02 -5.86
C LEU A 98 8.59 -14.11 -6.35
N ASP A 99 9.32 -14.54 -7.36
CA ASP A 99 10.27 -13.68 -8.07
C ASP A 99 9.58 -12.70 -9.04
N SER A 100 10.33 -11.82 -9.69
CA SER A 100 9.75 -10.81 -10.58
C SER A 100 9.09 -11.41 -11.83
N THR A 101 9.58 -12.55 -12.32
CA THR A 101 9.05 -13.22 -13.50
C THR A 101 7.70 -13.85 -13.17
N ASP A 102 7.64 -14.56 -12.05
CA ASP A 102 6.42 -15.23 -11.60
C ASP A 102 5.34 -14.22 -11.19
N ARG A 103 5.70 -13.12 -10.49
CA ARG A 103 4.75 -12.03 -10.20
C ARG A 103 4.16 -11.44 -11.49
N ALA A 104 4.98 -11.21 -12.51
CA ALA A 104 4.49 -10.69 -13.79
C ALA A 104 3.55 -11.67 -14.50
N ALA A 105 3.82 -12.98 -14.40
CA ALA A 105 2.92 -14.01 -14.93
C ALA A 105 1.57 -14.04 -14.22
N VAL A 106 1.56 -13.94 -12.88
CA VAL A 106 0.33 -13.85 -12.08
C VAL A 106 -0.47 -12.60 -12.44
N MET A 107 0.16 -11.43 -12.50
CA MET A 107 -0.52 -10.18 -12.85
C MET A 107 -1.14 -10.22 -14.25
N ARG A 108 -0.39 -10.72 -15.24
CA ARG A 108 -0.93 -10.94 -16.60
C ARG A 108 -2.14 -11.86 -16.61
N TYR A 109 -2.18 -12.90 -15.77
CA TYR A 109 -3.34 -13.77 -15.67
C TYR A 109 -4.53 -13.05 -15.03
N VAL A 110 -4.30 -12.27 -13.99
CA VAL A 110 -5.35 -11.45 -13.34
C VAL A 110 -5.91 -10.42 -14.32
N ASP A 111 -5.07 -9.71 -15.07
CA ASP A 111 -5.51 -8.74 -16.07
C ASP A 111 -6.39 -9.41 -17.14
N ASN A 112 -5.97 -10.55 -17.67
CA ASN A 112 -6.76 -11.34 -18.63
C ASN A 112 -8.10 -11.82 -18.05
N LEU A 113 -8.18 -12.09 -16.74
CA LEU A 113 -9.44 -12.45 -16.08
C LEU A 113 -10.35 -11.23 -15.97
N VAL A 114 -9.81 -10.08 -15.57
CA VAL A 114 -10.55 -8.82 -15.48
C VAL A 114 -11.10 -8.44 -16.85
N ASP A 115 -10.30 -8.53 -17.92
CA ASP A 115 -10.73 -8.23 -19.29
C ASP A 115 -11.88 -9.13 -19.76
N LYS A 116 -11.88 -10.41 -19.36
CA LYS A 116 -12.96 -11.35 -19.70
C LYS A 116 -14.22 -11.19 -18.87
N LEU A 117 -14.10 -10.61 -17.67
CA LEU A 117 -15.20 -10.40 -16.73
C LEU A 117 -15.77 -8.99 -16.80
N ALA A 118 -15.01 -8.02 -17.33
CA ALA A 118 -15.54 -6.74 -17.73
C ALA A 118 -16.67 -7.01 -18.73
N PRO A 119 -17.91 -6.55 -18.48
CA PRO A 119 -19.00 -6.76 -19.41
C PRO A 119 -18.56 -6.22 -20.77
N THR A 120 -18.87 -6.98 -21.82
CA THR A 120 -18.88 -6.51 -23.21
C THR A 120 -19.87 -5.34 -23.33
N SER A 121 -19.50 -4.17 -22.85
CA SER A 121 -20.29 -2.96 -22.93
C SER A 121 -19.44 -1.86 -23.55
N ALA A 122 -19.09 -2.05 -24.82
CA ALA A 122 -18.69 -0.98 -25.74
C ALA A 122 -18.46 -1.51 -27.17
N THR A 123 -19.50 -1.97 -27.88
CA THR A 123 -19.62 -1.52 -29.27
C THR A 123 -20.39 -0.20 -29.21
N VAL A 124 -19.62 0.89 -29.23
CA VAL A 124 -20.10 2.28 -29.13
C VAL A 124 -20.98 2.68 -30.34
N ASP A 125 -21.08 1.82 -31.35
CA ASP A 125 -21.76 2.13 -32.63
C ASP A 125 -23.29 2.09 -32.55
N ASP A 126 -23.91 1.25 -31.72
CA ASP A 126 -25.36 1.03 -31.81
C ASP A 126 -26.19 2.04 -30.97
N ALA A 127 -25.65 2.46 -29.82
CA ALA A 127 -26.31 3.41 -28.94
C ALA A 127 -26.18 4.88 -29.43
N THR A 128 -25.11 5.22 -30.16
CA THR A 128 -24.95 6.56 -30.75
C THR A 128 -25.79 6.72 -32.01
N ALA A 129 -25.96 5.67 -32.82
CA ALA A 129 -26.79 5.72 -34.03
C ALA A 129 -28.26 6.03 -33.73
N ALA A 130 -28.86 5.35 -32.74
CA ALA A 130 -30.24 5.59 -32.33
C ALA A 130 -30.43 6.99 -31.72
N GLY A 131 -29.46 7.47 -30.95
CA GLY A 131 -29.49 8.80 -30.36
C GLY A 131 -29.38 9.93 -31.39
N ILE A 132 -28.51 9.77 -32.40
CA ILE A 132 -28.32 10.75 -33.47
C ILE A 132 -29.56 10.81 -34.38
N ALA A 133 -30.16 9.66 -34.71
CA ALA A 133 -31.38 9.62 -35.51
C ALA A 133 -32.55 10.35 -34.83
N ALA A 134 -32.75 10.12 -33.52
CA ALA A 134 -33.81 10.78 -32.76
C ALA A 134 -33.63 12.32 -32.69
N MET A 135 -32.39 12.80 -32.57
CA MET A 135 -32.10 14.24 -32.57
C MET A 135 -32.32 14.89 -33.95
N GLN A 136 -32.02 14.17 -35.03
CA GLN A 136 -32.24 14.67 -36.40
C GLN A 136 -33.72 14.72 -36.76
N ASP A 137 -34.51 13.74 -36.32
CA ASP A 137 -35.96 13.74 -36.56
C ASP A 137 -36.65 14.85 -35.78
N TYR A 138 -36.26 15.08 -34.52
CA TYR A 138 -36.78 16.21 -33.74
C TYR A 138 -36.44 17.56 -34.39
N ALA A 139 -35.22 17.75 -34.88
CA ALA A 139 -34.81 18.98 -35.56
C ALA A 139 -35.62 19.25 -36.85
N ARG A 140 -35.99 18.19 -37.57
CA ARG A 140 -36.80 18.28 -38.80
C ARG A 140 -38.24 18.71 -38.50
N MET A 141 -38.87 18.10 -37.48
CA MET A 141 -40.25 18.46 -37.10
C MET A 141 -40.34 19.93 -36.65
N VAL A 142 -39.35 20.41 -35.89
CA VAL A 142 -39.30 21.81 -35.45
C VAL A 142 -39.09 22.78 -36.63
N ALA A 143 -38.33 22.38 -37.65
CA ALA A 143 -38.16 23.19 -38.86
C ALA A 143 -39.45 23.26 -39.69
N GLU A 144 -40.16 22.14 -39.84
CA GLU A 144 -41.43 22.07 -40.55
C GLU A 144 -42.53 22.88 -39.86
N GLU A 145 -42.60 22.87 -38.53
CA GLU A 145 -43.53 23.70 -37.76
C GLU A 145 -43.26 25.20 -37.96
N LYS A 146 -41.99 25.62 -37.89
CA LYS A 146 -41.62 27.03 -38.14
C LYS A 146 -41.95 27.48 -39.56
N GLU A 147 -41.66 26.65 -40.56
CA GLU A 147 -42.01 26.98 -41.95
C GLU A 147 -43.53 27.02 -42.17
N ALA A 148 -44.31 26.20 -41.47
CA ALA A 148 -45.77 26.23 -41.53
C ALA A 148 -46.35 27.49 -40.88
N GLU A 149 -45.78 27.93 -39.75
CA GLU A 149 -46.15 29.18 -39.07
C GLU A 149 -45.81 30.41 -39.92
N GLU A 150 -44.64 30.44 -40.54
CA GLU A 150 -44.22 31.54 -41.44
C GLU A 150 -45.09 31.60 -42.71
N ARG A 151 -45.43 30.45 -43.31
CA ARG A 151 -46.35 30.40 -44.46
C ARG A 151 -47.78 30.82 -44.08
N SER A 152 -48.24 30.52 -42.87
CA SER A 152 -49.54 30.95 -42.34
C SER A 152 -49.60 32.46 -42.10
N SER A 153 -48.53 33.04 -41.55
CA SER A 153 -48.44 34.49 -41.29
C SER A 153 -48.35 35.36 -42.56
N THR A 154 -47.90 34.80 -43.68
CA THR A 154 -47.74 35.55 -44.95
C THR A 154 -49.01 35.54 -45.82
N SER A 155 -50.00 34.70 -45.50
CA SER A 155 -51.27 34.61 -46.25
C SER A 155 -52.39 35.53 -45.75
N ALA A 156 -52.17 36.28 -44.65
CA ALA A 156 -53.18 37.13 -44.02
C ALA A 156 -52.89 38.65 -44.13
N GLY A 157 -51.93 39.05 -44.99
CA GLY A 157 -51.55 40.44 -45.25
C GLY A 157 -51.88 40.89 -46.66
#